data_AF-K0VNA0-F1
#
_entry.id   AF-K0VNA0-F1
#
_cell.length_a   1.000
_cell.length_b   1.000
_cell.length_c   1.000
_cell.angle_alpha   90.00
_cell.angle_beta   90.00
_cell.angle_gamma   90.00
#
_symmetry.space_group_name_H-M   'P 1'
#
loop_
_entity.id
_entity.type
_entity.pdbx_description
1 polymer ?
#
loop_
_entity_poly.entity_id
_entity_poly.type
_entity_poly.pdbx_seq_one_letter_code
_entity_poly.pdbx_strand_id
1 'polypeptide(L)'
;VALIYDIEHIPGAYDPVPLEMMQDADLVVYDCTYNEDEMQRFKGFGHSTWQHGTELAKMANAKRFALFHHAPSRTDEQLAQMEAQAQAAFPETFAARDNQTVVI
;
A
#
# COMPACT_ATOMS: atom_id res chain seq x y z
N VAL A 1 5.29 -6.67 12.25
CA VAL A 1 5.33 -6.51 10.77
C VAL A 1 4.11 -7.19 10.19
N ALA A 2 3.38 -6.52 9.28
CA ALA A 2 2.26 -7.09 8.56
C ALA A 2 2.57 -7.12 7.05
N LEU A 3 2.32 -8.25 6.40
CA LEU A 3 2.50 -8.43 4.96
C LEU A 3 1.13 -8.69 4.33
N ILE A 4 0.64 -7.74 3.53
CA ILE A 4 -0.70 -7.78 2.95
C ILE A 4 -0.58 -7.57 1.44
N TYR A 5 -0.72 -8.63 0.66
CA TYR A 5 -0.53 -8.59 -0.78
C TYR A 5 -1.51 -9.51 -1.52
N ASP A 6 -1.67 -9.29 -2.83
CA ASP A 6 -2.66 -9.99 -3.67
C ASP A 6 -4.07 -9.91 -3.07
N ILE A 7 -4.44 -8.71 -2.60
CA ILE A 7 -5.78 -8.40 -2.11
C ILE A 7 -6.44 -7.34 -2.99
N GLU A 8 -7.73 -7.51 -3.27
CA GLU A 8 -8.53 -6.50 -3.96
C GLU A 8 -9.45 -5.80 -2.96
N HIS A 9 -9.29 -4.48 -2.82
CA HIS A 9 -10.19 -3.70 -1.98
C HIS A 9 -11.44 -3.28 -2.73
N ILE A 10 -12.49 -2.99 -1.98
CA ILE A 10 -13.71 -2.38 -2.50
C ILE A 10 -13.61 -0.87 -2.24
N PRO A 11 -13.64 -0.02 -3.29
CA PRO A 11 -13.62 1.44 -3.10
C PRO A 11 -14.70 1.91 -2.12
N GLY A 12 -14.29 2.65 -1.09
CA GLY A 12 -15.18 3.18 -0.05
C GLY A 12 -15.57 2.19 1.06
N ALA A 13 -15.07 0.96 1.05
CA ALA A 13 -15.25 -0.01 2.13
C ALA A 13 -13.90 -0.51 2.64
N TYR A 14 -13.76 -0.68 3.95
CA TYR A 14 -12.54 -1.16 4.59
C TYR A 14 -12.76 -2.59 5.08
N ASP A 15 -11.97 -3.53 4.56
CA ASP A 15 -12.04 -4.94 4.97
C ASP A 15 -11.46 -5.10 6.39
N PRO A 16 -12.20 -5.68 7.34
CA PRO A 16 -11.74 -5.86 8.71
C PRO A 16 -10.51 -6.78 8.82
N VAL A 17 -10.31 -7.72 7.90
CA VAL A 17 -9.21 -8.70 7.97
C VAL A 17 -7.84 -8.02 7.79
N PRO A 18 -7.54 -7.31 6.68
CA PRO A 18 -6.26 -6.61 6.56
C PRO A 18 -6.10 -5.52 7.62
N LEU A 19 -7.20 -4.88 8.06
CA LEU A 19 -7.15 -3.89 9.14
C LEU A 19 -6.66 -4.51 10.46
N GLU A 20 -7.23 -5.65 10.88
CA GLU A 20 -6.82 -6.37 12.09
C GLU A 20 -5.37 -6.86 11.99
N MET A 21 -4.97 -7.36 10.83
CA MET A 21 -3.59 -7.83 10.60
C MET A 21 -2.54 -6.71 10.70
N MET A 22 -2.92 -5.46 10.40
CA MET A 22 -2.03 -4.29 10.46
C MET A 22 -1.96 -3.65 11.85
N GLN A 23 -2.82 -4.04 12.78
CA GLN A 23 -3.01 -3.37 14.06
C GLN A 23 -1.68 -3.22 14.83
N ASP A 24 -1.31 -1.97 15.13
CA ASP A 24 -0.10 -1.55 15.84
C ASP A 24 1.23 -2.05 15.24
N ALA A 25 1.25 -2.41 13.95
CA ALA A 25 2.44 -2.94 13.29
C ALA A 25 3.56 -1.89 13.16
N ASP A 26 4.80 -2.28 13.50
CA ASP A 26 5.99 -1.42 13.28
C ASP A 26 6.29 -1.16 11.79
N LEU A 27 5.80 -2.04 10.92
CA LEU A 27 5.89 -1.93 9.46
C LEU A 27 4.75 -2.72 8.84
N VAL A 28 4.03 -2.08 7.93
CA VAL A 28 3.08 -2.71 7.01
C VAL A 28 3.69 -2.70 5.62
N VAL A 29 3.67 -3.84 4.93
CA VAL A 29 4.05 -3.98 3.51
C VAL A 29 2.79 -4.34 2.75
N TYR A 30 2.39 -3.48 1.80
CA TYR A 30 1.05 -3.52 1.22
C TYR A 30 1.07 -3.51 -0.32
N ASP A 31 0.15 -4.26 -0.94
CA ASP A 31 -0.07 -4.25 -2.40
C ASP A 31 -0.59 -2.90 -2.91
N CYS A 32 0.28 -2.25 -3.67
CA CYS A 32 0.06 -0.94 -4.27
C CYS A 32 0.12 -1.04 -5.81
N THR A 33 -0.41 -2.14 -6.38
CA THR A 33 -0.38 -2.37 -7.83
C THR A 33 -1.12 -1.28 -8.60
N TYR A 34 -2.15 -0.64 -8.04
CA TYR A 34 -2.95 0.36 -8.74
C TYR A 34 -3.01 1.72 -8.02
N ASN A 35 -3.46 2.74 -8.73
CA ASN A 35 -4.02 3.97 -8.18
C ASN A 35 -5.55 3.86 -8.11
N GLU A 36 -6.19 4.65 -7.25
CA GLU A 36 -7.65 4.58 -7.07
C GLU A 36 -8.44 4.87 -8.37
N ASP A 37 -7.93 5.73 -9.24
CA ASP A 37 -8.52 6.03 -10.56
C ASP A 37 -8.40 4.85 -11.55
N GLU A 38 -7.53 3.87 -11.27
CA GLU A 38 -7.34 2.66 -12.06
C GLU A 38 -8.24 1.50 -11.61
N MET A 39 -8.78 1.54 -10.38
CA MET A 39 -9.50 0.40 -9.77
C MET A 39 -10.70 -0.08 -10.58
N GLN A 40 -11.47 0.83 -11.17
CA GLN A 40 -12.63 0.45 -11.97
C GLN A 40 -12.24 -0.35 -13.22
N ARG A 41 -11.05 -0.09 -13.77
CA ARG A 41 -10.53 -0.80 -14.94
C ARG A 41 -10.01 -2.19 -14.59
N PHE A 42 -9.42 -2.36 -13.41
CA PHE A 42 -8.75 -3.58 -12.98
C PHE A 42 -9.53 -4.40 -11.94
N LYS A 43 -10.81 -4.09 -11.74
CA LYS A 43 -11.69 -4.88 -10.87
C LYS A 43 -11.68 -6.36 -11.25
N GLY A 44 -11.53 -7.24 -10.27
CA GLY A 44 -11.42 -8.69 -10.39
C GLY A 44 -9.99 -9.21 -10.62
N PHE A 45 -8.97 -8.35 -10.58
CA PHE A 45 -7.58 -8.75 -10.81
C PHE A 45 -6.86 -9.13 -9.50
N GLY A 46 -7.46 -8.84 -8.33
CA GLY A 46 -6.89 -9.27 -7.06
C GLY A 46 -5.85 -8.33 -6.47
N HIS A 47 -5.85 -7.04 -6.86
CA HIS A 47 -4.87 -6.06 -6.36
C HIS A 47 -5.52 -4.78 -5.83
N SER A 48 -4.74 -4.02 -5.06
CA SER A 48 -5.20 -2.84 -4.33
C SER A 48 -4.40 -1.59 -4.70
N THR A 49 -4.65 -0.52 -3.94
CA THR A 49 -4.10 0.82 -4.18
C THR A 49 -3.34 1.32 -2.97
N TRP A 50 -2.33 2.14 -3.23
CA TRP A 50 -1.62 2.82 -2.15
C TRP A 50 -2.55 3.74 -1.36
N GLN A 51 -3.55 4.36 -2.01
CA GLN A 51 -4.54 5.20 -1.33
C GLN A 51 -5.32 4.41 -0.29
N HIS A 52 -5.84 3.24 -0.67
CA HIS A 52 -6.60 2.40 0.24
C HIS A 52 -5.73 1.85 1.39
N GLY A 53 -4.55 1.33 1.05
CA GLY A 53 -3.62 0.79 2.03
C GLY A 53 -3.13 1.85 3.03
N THR A 54 -2.94 3.10 2.58
CA THR A 54 -2.56 4.22 3.47
C THR A 54 -3.64 4.51 4.50
N GLU A 55 -4.92 4.50 4.10
CA GLU A 55 -6.02 4.73 5.03
C GLU A 55 -6.16 3.56 6.03
N LEU A 56 -6.03 2.31 5.57
CA LEU A 56 -5.99 1.15 6.47
C LEU A 56 -4.83 1.23 7.47
N ALA A 57 -3.63 1.56 7.00
CA ALA A 57 -2.44 1.65 7.86
C ALA A 57 -2.60 2.72 8.95
N LYS A 58 -3.21 3.87 8.63
CA LYS A 58 -3.55 4.90 9.62
C LYS A 58 -4.57 4.41 10.63
N MET A 59 -5.66 3.78 10.16
CA MET A 59 -6.70 3.23 11.02
C MET A 59 -6.16 2.16 11.97
N ALA A 60 -5.21 1.36 11.49
CA ALA A 60 -4.53 0.32 12.25
C ALA A 60 -3.45 0.84 13.22
N ASN A 61 -3.18 2.16 13.26
CA ASN A 61 -2.07 2.73 14.04
C ASN A 61 -0.69 2.12 13.68
N ALA A 62 -0.46 1.82 12.40
CA ALA A 62 0.83 1.35 11.93
C ALA A 62 1.89 2.45 12.07
N LYS A 63 3.14 2.08 12.36
CA LYS A 63 4.24 3.05 12.49
C LYS A 63 4.86 3.44 11.15
N ARG A 64 4.95 2.50 10.21
CA ARG A 64 5.56 2.69 8.88
C ARG A 64 4.80 1.92 7.81
N PHE A 65 4.83 2.42 6.59
CA PHE A 65 4.14 1.84 5.43
C PHE A 65 5.08 1.67 4.23
N ALA A 66 5.15 0.46 3.69
CA ALA A 66 5.95 0.15 2.50
C ALA A 66 5.02 -0.14 1.32
N LEU A 67 5.11 0.69 0.28
CA LEU A 67 4.43 0.48 -0.99
C LEU A 67 5.11 -0.69 -1.71
N PHE A 68 4.43 -1.81 -1.88
CA PHE A 68 4.94 -3.03 -2.49
C PHE A 68 4.03 -3.49 -3.65
N HIS A 69 4.46 -4.53 -4.38
CA HIS A 69 3.69 -5.12 -5.48
C HIS A 69 3.36 -4.12 -6.60
N HIS A 70 4.33 -3.26 -6.93
CA HIS A 70 4.16 -2.25 -7.98
C HIS A 70 3.75 -2.88 -9.31
N ALA A 71 2.86 -2.21 -10.06
CA ALA A 71 2.55 -2.65 -11.42
C ALA A 71 3.84 -2.72 -12.26
N PRO A 72 4.10 -3.84 -12.98
CA PRO A 72 5.33 -4.03 -13.76
C PRO A 72 5.57 -2.97 -14.85
N SER A 73 4.52 -2.26 -15.25
CA SER A 73 4.58 -1.20 -16.25
C SER A 73 4.94 0.18 -15.68
N ARG A 74 5.04 0.34 -14.35
CA ARG A 74 5.39 1.64 -13.75
C ARG A 74 6.88 1.92 -13.91
N THR A 75 7.19 3.15 -14.31
CA THR A 75 8.57 3.64 -14.33
C THR A 75 9.01 4.12 -12.96
N ASP A 76 10.31 4.28 -12.77
CA ASP A 76 10.89 4.81 -11.53
C ASP A 76 10.36 6.21 -11.20
N GLU A 77 10.15 7.07 -12.20
CA GLU A 77 9.57 8.41 -11.97
C GLU A 77 8.13 8.33 -11.47
N GLN A 78 7.34 7.38 -11.99
CA GLN A 78 5.96 7.18 -11.53
C GLN A 78 5.92 6.64 -10.10
N LEU A 79 6.84 5.75 -9.74
CA LEU A 79 6.97 5.25 -8.37
C LEU A 79 7.44 6.33 -7.40
N ALA A 80 8.39 7.18 -7.80
CA ALA A 80 8.82 8.32 -6.99
C ALA A 80 7.68 9.33 -6.75
N GLN A 81 6.83 9.56 -7.75
CA GLN A 81 5.64 10.40 -7.60
C GLN A 81 4.62 9.77 -6.65
N MET A 82 4.36 8.46 -6.79
CA MET A 82 3.49 7.71 -5.89
C MET A 82 4.00 7.76 -4.44
N GLU A 83 5.30 7.54 -4.23
CA GLU A 83 5.94 7.62 -2.91
C GLU A 83 5.76 9.00 -2.28
N ALA A 84 6.00 10.08 -3.04
CA ALA A 84 5.82 11.45 -2.56
C ALA A 84 4.36 11.77 -2.19
N GLN A 85 3.39 11.28 -2.98
CA GLN A 85 1.96 11.46 -2.69
C GLN A 85 1.55 10.67 -1.44
N ALA A 86 2.02 9.43 -1.30
CA ALA A 86 1.75 8.61 -0.13
C ALA A 86 2.39 9.19 1.14
N GLN A 87 3.61 9.72 1.06
CA GLN A 87 4.27 10.44 2.16
C GLN A 87 3.50 11.70 2.59
N ALA A 88 2.89 12.42 1.65
CA ALA A 88 2.05 13.57 1.98
C ALA A 88 0.80 13.16 2.80
N ALA A 89 0.29 11.95 2.58
CA ALA A 89 -0.84 11.39 3.32
C ALA A 89 -0.42 10.70 4.62
N PHE A 90 0.71 9.99 4.63
CA PHE A 90 1.28 9.28 5.76
C PHE A 90 2.82 9.38 5.72
N PRO A 91 3.44 10.29 6.50
CA PRO A 91 4.86 10.64 6.37
C PRO A 91 5.85 9.49 6.45
N GLU A 92 5.57 8.46 7.26
CA GLU A 92 6.43 7.29 7.45
C GLU A 92 6.22 6.22 6.34
N THR A 93 6.06 6.68 5.10
CA THR A 93 5.86 5.83 3.92
C THR A 93 7.09 5.81 3.03
N PHE A 94 7.38 4.67 2.42
CA PHE A 94 8.39 4.55 1.36
C PHE A 94 7.98 3.53 0.29
N ALA A 95 8.50 3.69 -0.93
CA ALA A 95 8.38 2.66 -1.95
C ALA A 95 9.41 1.55 -1.70
N ALA A 96 8.94 0.30 -1.58
CA ALA A 96 9.81 -0.86 -1.49
C ALA A 96 10.58 -1.06 -2.81
N ARG A 97 11.85 -1.46 -2.72
CA ARG A 97 12.75 -1.64 -3.88
C ARG A 97 13.46 -2.99 -3.83
N ASP A 98 13.85 -3.50 -4.99
CA ASP A 98 14.64 -4.72 -5.10
C ASP A 98 15.93 -4.64 -4.26
N ASN A 99 16.23 -5.72 -3.55
CA ASN A 99 17.39 -5.84 -2.65
C ASN A 99 17.41 -4.86 -1.46
N GLN A 100 16.31 -4.17 -1.17
CA GLN A 100 16.22 -3.29 -0.02
C GLN A 100 16.20 -4.09 1.30
N THR A 101 17.01 -3.66 2.27
CA THR A 101 16.94 -4.16 3.64
C THR A 101 16.35 -3.09 4.55
N VAL A 102 15.36 -3.46 5.35
CA VAL A 102 14.71 -2.56 6.32
C VAL A 102 14.90 -3.16 7.71
N VAL A 103 15.43 -2.35 8.63
CA VAL A 103 15.54 -2.70 10.05
C VAL A 103 14.31 -2.15 10.78
N ILE A 104 13.77 -2.96 11.68
CA ILE A 104 12.49 -2.76 12.36
C ILE A 104 12.70 -2.98 13.85
#